data_AF-A0A172U5P6-F1
#
_entry.id   AF-A0A172U5P6-F1
#
_cell.length_a   1.000
_cell.length_b   1.000
_cell.length_c   1.000
_cell.angle_alpha   90.00
_cell.angle_beta   90.00
_cell.angle_gamma   90.00
#
_symmetry.space_group_name_H-M   'P 1'
#
loop_
_entity.id
_entity.type
_entity.pdbx_description
1 polymer ?
#
loop_
_entity_poly.entity_id
_entity_poly.type
_entity_poly.pdbx_seq_one_letter_code
_entity_poly.pdbx_strand_id
1 'polypeptide(L)'
;MRDDLIFYHDAKAIEYKRVYKTADITPTVSDRAVMVCFGQLCSLYAKNQFSLAKASNCLVNSGLWANLCSIYVSRGLEVDDIYVDLENKLNKFPFYRAAA
;
A
#
# COMPACT_ATOMS: atom_id res chain seq x y z
N MET A 1 -19.27 49.14 -35.15
CA MET A 1 -19.19 48.96 -33.69
C MET A 1 -19.19 47.46 -33.47
N ARG A 2 -18.13 46.89 -32.88
CA ARG A 2 -17.86 45.44 -32.89
C ARG A 2 -18.81 44.73 -31.93
N ASP A 3 -19.45 43.65 -32.40
CA ASP A 3 -20.19 42.70 -31.57
C ASP A 3 -19.19 41.90 -30.73
N ASP A 4 -19.21 42.12 -29.43
CA ASP A 4 -18.38 41.40 -28.48
C ASP A 4 -18.98 40.00 -28.23
N LEU A 5 -18.29 38.97 -28.73
CA LEU A 5 -18.57 37.56 -28.42
C LEU A 5 -18.33 37.31 -26.92
N ILE A 6 -19.42 37.22 -26.14
CA ILE A 6 -19.37 36.82 -24.73
C ILE A 6 -19.41 35.30 -24.67
N PHE A 7 -18.29 34.68 -24.29
CA PHE A 7 -18.23 33.26 -23.97
C PHE A 7 -18.77 33.03 -22.56
N TYR A 8 -20.01 32.55 -22.45
CA TYR A 8 -20.48 31.92 -21.22
C TYR A 8 -19.93 30.50 -21.15
N HIS A 9 -18.75 30.34 -20.55
CA HIS A 9 -18.37 29.06 -20.01
C HIS A 9 -18.31 29.17 -18.50
N ASP A 10 -19.46 28.91 -17.86
CA ASP A 10 -19.46 28.53 -16.45
C ASP A 10 -18.86 27.12 -16.37
N ALA A 11 -17.53 27.07 -16.46
CA ALA A 11 -16.78 25.88 -16.15
C ALA A 11 -17.03 25.63 -14.67
N LYS A 12 -18.01 24.77 -14.36
CA LYS A 12 -18.22 24.25 -13.02
C LYS A 12 -16.83 23.89 -12.50
N ALA A 13 -16.38 24.63 -11.50
CA ALA A 13 -15.18 24.27 -10.77
C ALA A 13 -15.33 22.79 -10.47
N ILE A 14 -14.45 21.96 -11.04
CA ILE A 14 -14.40 20.55 -10.70
C ILE A 14 -13.95 20.57 -9.25
N GLU A 15 -14.93 20.68 -8.36
CA GLU A 15 -14.77 20.63 -6.94
C GLU A 15 -14.17 19.26 -6.72
N TYR A 16 -12.86 19.24 -6.50
CA TYR A 16 -12.11 18.03 -6.22
C TYR A 16 -12.60 17.59 -4.84
N LYS A 17 -13.77 16.94 -4.84
CA LYS A 17 -14.45 16.49 -3.64
C LYS A 17 -13.56 15.39 -3.08
N ARG A 18 -12.61 15.79 -2.24
CA ARG A 18 -11.97 14.90 -1.28
C ARG A 18 -13.12 14.41 -0.41
N VAL A 19 -13.73 13.31 -0.83
CA VAL A 19 -14.65 12.56 0.00
C VAL A 19 -13.78 12.00 1.12
N TYR A 20 -13.63 12.76 2.20
CA TYR A 20 -13.14 12.22 3.45
C TYR A 20 -14.18 11.19 3.86
N LYS A 21 -13.80 9.90 3.86
CA LYS A 21 -14.67 8.84 4.38
C LYS A 21 -15.08 9.25 5.79
N THR A 22 -16.39 9.37 6.01
CA THR A 22 -16.93 9.55 7.35
C THR A 22 -16.43 8.41 8.21
N ALA A 23 -15.92 8.75 9.40
CA ALA A 23 -15.35 7.82 10.35
C ALA A 23 -16.49 7.00 10.99
N ASP A 24 -17.10 6.12 10.21
CA ASP A 24 -18.08 5.19 10.74
C ASP A 24 -17.32 4.02 11.40
N ILE A 25 -17.50 3.95 12.72
CA ILE A 25 -17.47 2.80 13.63
C ILE A 25 -16.56 1.65 13.16
N THR A 26 -15.34 1.65 13.73
CA THR A 26 -14.21 0.75 13.44
C THR A 26 -13.65 0.95 12.03
N PRO A 27 -12.57 1.75 11.86
CA PRO A 27 -11.98 1.94 10.54
C PRO A 27 -11.35 0.63 10.09
N THR A 28 -12.09 -0.18 9.34
CA THR A 28 -11.51 -1.28 8.57
C THR A 28 -10.50 -0.65 7.63
N VAL A 29 -9.22 -0.89 7.91
CA VAL A 29 -8.11 -0.33 7.12
C VAL A 29 -8.27 -0.82 5.69
N SER A 30 -8.37 0.09 4.73
CA SER A 30 -8.55 -0.30 3.33
C SER A 30 -7.41 -1.20 2.86
N ASP A 31 -7.70 -2.22 2.05
CA ASP A 31 -6.70 -3.14 1.47
C ASP A 31 -5.50 -2.39 0.86
N ARG A 32 -5.78 -1.29 0.17
CA ARG A 32 -4.75 -0.43 -0.42
C ARG A 32 -3.77 0.09 0.63
N ALA A 33 -4.28 0.56 1.76
CA ALA A 33 -3.44 1.06 2.85
C ALA A 33 -2.59 -0.07 3.46
N VAL A 34 -3.19 -1.26 3.67
CA VAL A 34 -2.47 -2.44 4.15
C VAL A 34 -1.33 -2.82 3.20
N MET A 35 -1.59 -2.85 1.89
CA MET A 35 -0.57 -3.17 0.88
C MET A 35 0.54 -2.12 0.79
N VAL A 36 0.23 -0.83 0.98
CA VAL A 36 1.23 0.25 1.03
C VAL A 36 2.14 0.08 2.25
N CYS A 37 1.57 -0.15 3.44
CA CYS A 37 2.34 -0.41 4.65
C CYS A 37 3.23 -1.65 4.49
N PHE A 38 2.72 -2.72 3.88
CA PHE A 38 3.49 -3.92 3.59
C PHE A 38 4.71 -3.61 2.69
N GLY A 39 4.51 -2.82 1.63
CA GLY A 39 5.60 -2.37 0.76
C GLY A 39 6.65 -1.54 1.49
N GLN A 40 6.22 -0.62 2.36
CA GLN A 40 7.12 0.22 3.17
C GLN A 40 7.93 -0.62 4.17
N LEU A 41 7.30 -1.60 4.82
CA LEU A 41 8.00 -2.55 5.71
C LEU A 41 9.04 -3.36 4.95
N CYS A 42 8.71 -3.87 3.77
CA CYS A 42 9.68 -4.60 2.93
C CYS A 42 10.90 -3.73 2.60
N SER A 43 10.69 -2.45 2.22
CA SER A 43 11.79 -1.52 1.98
C SER A 43 12.65 -1.28 3.21
N LEU A 44 12.02 -1.17 4.40
CA LEU A 44 12.73 -0.99 5.67
C LEU A 44 13.53 -2.25 6.06
N TYR A 45 12.95 -3.44 5.87
CA TYR A 45 13.62 -4.71 6.13
C TYR A 45 14.81 -4.91 5.20
N ALA A 46 14.66 -4.59 3.92
CA ALA A 46 15.75 -4.63 2.95
C ALA A 46 16.87 -3.67 3.34
N LYS A 47 16.54 -2.40 3.67
CA LYS A 47 17.51 -1.40 4.13
C LYS A 47 18.31 -1.85 5.35
N ASN A 48 17.69 -2.60 6.26
CA ASN A 48 18.32 -3.11 7.47
C ASN A 48 18.95 -4.50 7.32
N GLN A 49 19.07 -5.04 6.10
CA GLN A 49 19.65 -6.37 5.84
C GLN A 49 18.94 -7.52 6.57
N PHE A 50 17.61 -7.45 6.71
CA PHE A 50 16.91 -8.52 7.38
C PHE A 50 16.95 -9.79 6.52
N SER A 51 17.33 -10.91 7.14
CA SER A 51 17.11 -12.23 6.57
C SER A 51 15.61 -12.49 6.46
N LEU A 52 15.20 -13.39 5.55
CA LEU A 52 13.79 -13.73 5.37
C LEU A 52 13.14 -14.21 6.67
N ALA A 53 13.86 -15.02 7.47
CA ALA A 53 13.41 -15.49 8.78
C ALA A 53 13.20 -14.34 9.78
N LYS A 54 14.06 -13.31 9.77
CA LYS A 54 13.89 -12.15 10.64
C LYS A 54 12.73 -11.26 10.18
N ALA A 55 12.64 -11.02 8.88
CA ALA A 55 11.60 -10.20 8.28
C ALA A 55 10.19 -10.79 8.47
N SER A 56 10.04 -12.10 8.28
CA SER A 56 8.78 -12.82 8.52
C SER A 56 8.34 -12.73 9.98
N ASN A 57 9.24 -13.01 10.92
CA ASN A 57 8.94 -12.86 12.35
C ASN A 57 8.54 -11.42 12.72
N CYS A 58 9.23 -10.41 12.19
CA CYS A 58 8.85 -9.02 12.41
C CYS A 58 7.50 -8.67 11.76
N LEU A 59 7.19 -9.23 10.58
CA LEU A 59 5.92 -9.01 9.88
C LEU A 59 4.75 -9.59 10.66
N VAL A 60 4.88 -10.82 11.18
CA VAL A 60 3.87 -11.47 12.03
C VAL A 60 3.57 -10.62 13.27
N ASN A 61 4.60 -10.03 13.87
CA ASN A 61 4.47 -9.19 15.08
C ASN A 61 4.11 -7.71 14.80
N SER A 62 3.98 -7.29 13.53
CA SER A 62 3.76 -5.88 13.16
C SER A 62 2.32 -5.38 13.33
N GLY A 63 1.38 -6.27 13.67
CA GLY A 63 -0.06 -5.97 13.66
C GLY A 63 -0.68 -5.93 12.26
N LEU A 64 0.13 -6.01 11.19
CA LEU A 64 -0.34 -6.02 9.79
C LEU A 64 -0.75 -7.43 9.32
N TRP A 65 -0.25 -8.47 10.00
CA TRP A 65 -0.33 -9.86 9.56
C TRP A 65 -1.77 -10.37 9.34
N ALA A 66 -2.67 -10.14 10.30
CA ALA A 66 -4.07 -10.57 10.19
C ALA A 66 -4.77 -9.94 8.98
N ASN A 67 -4.50 -8.65 8.73
CA ASN A 67 -5.05 -7.92 7.59
C ASN A 67 -4.47 -8.45 6.27
N LEU A 68 -3.16 -8.74 6.23
CA LEU A 68 -2.52 -9.36 5.07
C LEU A 68 -3.11 -10.74 4.76
N CYS A 69 -3.26 -11.61 5.77
CA CYS A 69 -3.89 -12.92 5.60
C CYS A 69 -5.31 -12.79 5.05
N SER A 70 -6.12 -11.89 5.61
CA SER A 70 -7.49 -11.65 5.14
C SER A 70 -7.54 -11.20 3.67
N ILE A 71 -6.59 -10.36 3.24
CA ILE A 71 -6.51 -9.87 1.84
C ILE A 71 -6.05 -10.97 0.89
N TYR A 72 -5.12 -11.82 1.30
CA TYR A 72 -4.63 -12.91 0.44
C TYR A 72 -5.71 -13.98 0.29
N VAL A 73 -6.35 -14.37 1.39
CA VAL A 73 -7.48 -15.33 1.37
C VAL A 73 -8.66 -14.80 0.53
N SER A 74 -9.00 -13.50 0.63
CA SER A 74 -10.07 -12.92 -0.20
C SER A 74 -9.75 -12.91 -1.69
N ARG A 75 -8.47 -13.06 -2.06
CA ARG A 75 -7.99 -13.19 -3.43
C ARG A 75 -7.76 -14.64 -3.87
N GLY A 76 -8.10 -15.62 -3.01
CA GLY A 76 -7.88 -17.04 -3.27
C GLY A 76 -6.42 -17.47 -3.18
N LEU A 77 -5.59 -16.70 -2.46
CA LEU A 77 -4.19 -17.01 -2.20
C LEU A 77 -4.03 -17.64 -0.82
N GLU A 78 -2.96 -18.42 -0.66
CA GLU A 78 -2.60 -19.03 0.61
C GLU A 78 -1.74 -18.07 1.45
N VAL A 79 -1.65 -18.35 2.75
CA VAL A 79 -0.82 -17.56 3.67
C VAL A 79 0.67 -17.67 3.28
N ASP A 80 1.08 -18.80 2.71
CA ASP A 80 2.45 -19.02 2.29
C ASP A 80 2.88 -18.10 1.13
N ASP A 81 1.92 -17.65 0.31
CA ASP A 81 2.17 -16.69 -0.76
C ASP A 81 2.66 -15.32 -0.22
N ILE A 82 2.33 -14.98 1.03
CA ILE A 82 2.84 -13.77 1.69
C ILE A 82 4.35 -13.86 1.89
N TYR A 83 4.87 -15.05 2.22
CA TYR A 83 6.31 -15.25 2.41
C TYR A 83 7.06 -15.20 1.08
N VAL A 84 6.48 -15.76 0.01
CA VAL A 84 7.02 -15.66 -1.35
C VAL A 84 7.09 -14.20 -1.79
N ASP A 85 6.02 -13.43 -1.57
CA ASP A 85 6.00 -12.00 -1.89
C ASP A 85 6.97 -11.19 -1.04
N LEU A 86 7.11 -11.53 0.25
CA LEU A 86 8.08 -10.91 1.13
C LEU A 86 9.51 -11.15 0.63
N GLU A 87 9.86 -12.38 0.28
CA GLU A 87 11.17 -12.73 -0.27
C GLU A 87 11.45 -11.99 -1.58
N ASN A 88 10.48 -12.01 -2.52
CA ASN A 88 10.58 -11.29 -3.78
C ASN A 88 10.82 -9.79 -3.57
N LYS A 89 10.08 -9.17 -2.65
CA LYS A 89 10.23 -7.74 -2.34
C LYS A 89 11.56 -7.43 -1.66
N LEU A 90 12.04 -8.29 -0.76
CA LEU A 90 13.35 -8.14 -0.13
C LEU A 90 14.48 -8.19 -1.17
N ASN A 91 14.38 -9.10 -2.15
CA ASN A 91 15.35 -9.25 -3.23
C ASN A 91 15.24 -8.16 -4.31
N LYS A 92 14.06 -7.55 -4.48
CA LYS A 92 13.82 -6.44 -5.42
C LYS A 92 14.57 -5.15 -5.05
N PHE A 93 15.08 -5.04 -3.82
CA PHE A 93 15.92 -3.92 -3.41
C PHE A 93 17.39 -4.33 -3.27
N PRO A 94 18.07 -4.69 -4.38
CA PRO A 94 19.45 -5.17 -4.35
C PRO A 94 20.42 -4.08 -3.88
N PHE A 95 20.08 -2.80 -4.02
CA PHE A 95 20.88 -1.68 -3.52
C PHE A 95 21.12 -1.74 -2.01
N TYR A 96 20.23 -2.39 -1.27
CA TYR A 96 20.40 -2.55 0.16
C TYR A 96 21.10 -3.84 0.52
N ARG A 97 20.95 -4.96 -0.23
CA ARG A 97 21.69 -6.20 0.08
C ARG A 97 23.14 -6.08 -0.38
N ALA A 98 24.05 -5.87 0.56
CA ALA A 98 25.48 -5.96 0.26
C ALA A 98 25.76 -7.39 -0.23
N ALA A 99 26.42 -7.52 -1.38
CA ALA A 99 26.90 -8.80 -1.85
C ALA A 99 27.82 -9.39 -0.76
N ALA A 100 27.39 -10.51 -0.18
CA ALA A 100 28.22 -11.33 0.69
C ALA A 100 29.17 -12.17 -0.18
#